data_AF-A0A803P7F7-F1
#
_entry.id   AF-A0A803P7F7-F1
#
_cell.length_a   1.000
_cell.length_b   1.000
_cell.length_c   1.000
_cell.angle_alpha   90.00
_cell.angle_beta   90.00
_cell.angle_gamma   90.00
#
_symmetry.space_group_name_H-M   'P 1'
#
loop_
_entity.id
_entity.type
_entity.pdbx_description
1 polymer ?
#
loop_
_entity_poly.entity_id
_entity_poly.type
_entity_poly.pdbx_seq_one_letter_code
_entity_poly.pdbx_strand_id
1 'polypeptide(L)'
;MCPDNFNTDYEVTSYISMLDTLIDYATDVKELRSAKVLTNYLGSDKELARRFNEIARYLVPNSQLYQDVVNQIEDHYRSNFKIWIAQFLNEHFSSPWTLAAFLGAVFVIILTLLQTWYTIYSPPGPCDDFCHQKN
;
A
#
# COMPACT_ATOMS: atom_id res chain seq x y z
N MET A 1 44.33 -7.39 -14.87
CA MET A 1 43.39 -6.71 -13.97
C MET A 1 42.93 -5.46 -14.69
N CYS A 2 41.68 -5.44 -15.14
CA CYS A 2 41.11 -4.27 -15.79
C CYS A 2 40.80 -3.21 -14.71
N PRO A 3 40.98 -1.91 -15.00
CA PRO A 3 40.63 -0.87 -14.06
C PRO A 3 39.10 -0.83 -13.94
N ASP A 4 38.64 -1.21 -12.76
CA ASP A 4 37.34 -0.96 -12.16
C ASP A 4 37.04 0.55 -12.19
N ASN A 5 36.10 0.93 -13.05
CA ASN A 5 35.59 2.28 -13.11
C ASN A 5 34.42 2.39 -12.10
N PHE A 6 34.77 2.61 -10.83
CA PHE A 6 33.84 2.65 -9.69
C PHE A 6 32.60 3.55 -9.86
N ASN A 7 32.61 4.49 -10.81
CA ASN A 7 31.48 5.38 -11.05
C ASN A 7 30.40 4.80 -11.99
N THR A 8 30.66 3.71 -12.71
CA THR A 8 29.72 3.17 -13.73
C THR A 8 29.29 1.73 -13.44
N ASP A 9 29.93 1.05 -12.49
CA ASP A 9 29.76 -0.39 -12.26
C ASP A 9 28.40 -0.77 -11.66
N TYR A 10 27.65 0.18 -11.09
CA TYR A 10 26.39 -0.07 -10.41
C TYR A 10 25.15 0.42 -11.15
N GLU A 11 25.28 1.06 -12.32
CA GLU A 11 24.13 1.63 -13.04
C GLU A 11 23.09 0.56 -13.38
N VAL A 12 23.52 -0.56 -13.97
CA VAL A 12 22.63 -1.66 -14.37
C VAL A 12 22.03 -2.34 -13.14
N THR A 13 22.84 -2.61 -12.11
CA THR A 13 22.35 -3.29 -10.90
C THR A 13 21.38 -2.41 -10.12
N SER A 14 21.67 -1.11 -9.99
CA SER A 14 20.77 -0.13 -9.39
C SER A 14 19.47 0.03 -10.17
N TYR A 15 19.53 0.03 -11.51
CA TYR A 15 18.33 0.12 -12.34
C TYR A 15 17.43 -1.11 -12.16
N ILE A 16 18.02 -2.31 -12.18
CA ILE A 16 17.25 -3.55 -11.97
C ILE A 16 16.66 -3.57 -10.55
N SER A 17 17.42 -3.18 -9.53
CA SER A 17 16.91 -3.06 -8.16
C SER A 17 15.78 -2.03 -8.03
N MET A 18 15.84 -0.91 -8.77
CA MET A 18 14.73 0.03 -8.83
C MET A 18 13.49 -0.57 -9.50
N LEU A 19 13.65 -1.33 -10.59
CA LEU A 19 12.52 -2.02 -11.22
C LEU A 19 11.92 -3.12 -10.33
N ASP A 20 12.74 -3.80 -9.54
CA ASP A 20 12.32 -4.81 -8.57
C ASP A 20 11.37 -4.24 -7.52
N THR A 21 11.59 -2.99 -7.06
CA THR A 21 10.64 -2.35 -6.13
C THR A 21 9.26 -2.06 -6.74
N LEU A 22 9.16 -2.08 -8.06
CA LEU A 22 7.91 -1.90 -8.81
C LEU A 22 7.28 -3.24 -9.25
N ILE A 23 8.01 -4.35 -9.18
CA ILE A 23 7.62 -5.63 -9.76
C ILE A 23 7.74 -6.72 -8.68
N ASP A 24 6.65 -7.00 -7.96
CA ASP A 24 6.61 -8.10 -7.00
C ASP A 24 5.75 -9.26 -7.54
N TYR A 25 4.65 -8.93 -8.23
CA TYR A 25 3.66 -9.86 -8.76
C TYR A 25 3.45 -9.73 -10.28
N ALA A 26 2.84 -10.77 -10.87
CA ALA A 26 2.45 -10.75 -12.28
C ALA A 26 1.47 -9.62 -12.63
N THR A 27 0.68 -9.16 -11.65
CA THR A 27 -0.21 -8.00 -11.80
C THR A 27 0.56 -6.72 -12.04
N ASP A 28 1.67 -6.53 -11.33
CA ASP A 28 2.47 -5.30 -11.44
C ASP A 28 3.12 -5.23 -12.82
N VAL A 29 3.64 -6.36 -13.30
CA VAL A 29 4.15 -6.50 -14.67
C VAL A 29 3.07 -6.17 -15.70
N LYS A 30 1.84 -6.67 -15.52
CA LYS A 30 0.72 -6.39 -16.41
C LYS A 30 0.39 -4.89 -16.43
N GLU A 31 0.33 -4.24 -15.26
CA GLU A 31 0.05 -2.81 -15.15
C GLU A 31 1.14 -1.97 -15.85
N LEU A 32 2.41 -2.25 -15.56
CA LEU A 32 3.55 -1.56 -16.16
C LEU A 32 3.64 -1.76 -17.68
N ARG A 33 3.27 -2.95 -18.19
CA ARG A 33 3.14 -3.18 -19.64
C ARG A 33 2.01 -2.36 -20.25
N SER A 34 0.86 -2.28 -19.57
CA SER A 34 -0.28 -1.49 -20.02
C SER A 34 0.08 -0.01 -20.12
N ALA A 35 0.88 0.47 -19.16
CA ALA A 35 1.45 1.82 -19.13
C ALA A 35 2.65 2.01 -20.08
N LYS A 36 3.04 0.96 -20.84
CA LYS A 36 4.19 0.95 -21.77
C LYS A 36 5.54 1.26 -21.11
N VAL A 37 5.65 1.01 -19.80
CA VAL A 37 6.89 1.16 -19.03
C VAL A 37 7.85 0.00 -19.29
N LEU A 38 7.31 -1.22 -19.49
CA LEU A 38 8.12 -2.40 -19.78
C LEU A 38 7.56 -3.21 -20.95
N THR A 39 8.43 -3.93 -21.63
CA THR A 39 8.05 -4.95 -22.63
C THR A 39 8.45 -6.33 -22.11
N ASN A 40 7.52 -7.29 -22.15
CA ASN A 40 7.76 -8.64 -21.66
C ASN A 40 8.22 -9.56 -22.80
N TYR A 41 9.47 -10.03 -22.68
CA TYR A 41 10.07 -11.00 -23.61
C TYR A 41 10.20 -12.41 -23.01
N LEU A 42 9.80 -12.62 -21.74
CA LEU A 42 9.92 -13.88 -21.02
C LEU A 42 8.66 -14.76 -21.11
N GLY A 43 7.78 -14.47 -22.08
CA GLY A 43 6.60 -15.27 -22.41
C GLY A 43 5.38 -15.01 -21.53
N SER A 44 5.53 -14.89 -20.21
CA SER A 44 4.42 -14.57 -19.29
C SER A 44 4.79 -13.53 -18.24
N ASP A 45 3.80 -12.79 -17.74
CA ASP A 45 4.01 -11.75 -16.73
C ASP A 45 4.48 -12.35 -15.39
N LYS A 46 4.02 -13.57 -15.07
CA LYS A 46 4.48 -14.33 -13.91
C LYS A 46 5.95 -14.73 -14.01
N GLU A 47 6.38 -15.17 -15.19
CA GLU A 47 7.78 -15.56 -15.40
C GLU A 47 8.70 -14.35 -15.32
N LEU A 48 8.30 -13.21 -15.89
CA LEU A 48 9.07 -11.96 -15.77
C LEU A 48 9.21 -11.53 -14.30
N ALA A 49 8.11 -11.45 -13.55
CA ALA A 49 8.13 -11.08 -12.13
C ALA A 49 9.05 -11.99 -11.31
N ARG A 50 8.94 -13.31 -11.52
CA ARG A 50 9.78 -14.30 -10.84
C ARG A 50 11.27 -14.07 -11.12
N ARG A 51 11.64 -13.76 -12.36
CA ARG A 51 13.04 -13.56 -12.74
C ARG A 51 13.63 -12.27 -12.18
N PHE A 52 12.86 -11.18 -12.16
CA PHE A 52 13.29 -9.94 -11.50
C PHE A 52 13.55 -10.16 -10.02
N ASN A 53 12.57 -10.74 -9.30
CA ASN A 53 12.69 -11.08 -7.88
C ASN A 53 13.85 -12.04 -7.58
N GLU A 54 14.18 -12.94 -8.52
CA GLU A 54 15.32 -13.87 -8.38
C GLU A 54 16.66 -13.14 -8.56
N ILE A 55 16.78 -12.31 -9.60
CA ILE A 55 18.01 -11.57 -9.91
C ILE A 55 18.30 -10.54 -8.84
N ALA A 56 17.31 -9.76 -8.42
CA ALA A 56 17.47 -8.64 -7.49
C ALA A 56 18.04 -9.05 -6.13
N ARG A 57 17.79 -10.28 -5.68
CA ARG A 57 18.36 -10.85 -4.44
C ARG A 57 19.89 -10.90 -4.41
N TYR A 58 20.53 -10.95 -5.58
CA TYR A 58 21.97 -11.12 -5.71
C TYR A 58 22.66 -9.85 -6.22
N LEU A 59 21.92 -8.75 -6.39
CA LEU A 59 22.48 -7.48 -6.85
C LEU A 59 23.06 -6.67 -5.70
N VAL A 60 24.13 -5.95 -5.99
CA VAL A 60 24.64 -4.88 -5.13
C VAL A 60 24.32 -3.55 -5.83
N PRO A 61 23.22 -2.87 -5.45
CA PRO A 61 22.86 -1.59 -6.04
C PRO A 61 23.52 -0.42 -5.29
N ASN A 62 23.77 0.65 -6.02
CA ASN A 62 23.90 1.99 -5.47
C ASN A 62 22.51 2.66 -5.44
N SER A 63 21.92 2.78 -4.24
CA SER A 63 20.58 3.34 -4.05
C SER A 63 20.44 4.81 -4.45
N GLN A 64 21.54 5.55 -4.54
CA GLN A 64 21.52 6.97 -4.87
C GLN A 64 21.28 7.23 -6.37
N LEU A 65 21.67 6.30 -7.25
CA LEU A 65 21.69 6.53 -8.70
C LEU A 65 20.31 6.82 -9.30
N TYR A 66 19.26 6.18 -8.78
CA TYR A 66 17.89 6.35 -9.27
C TYR A 66 16.94 6.90 -8.21
N GLN A 67 17.47 7.42 -7.09
CA GLN A 67 16.63 7.95 -6.01
C GLN A 67 15.75 9.09 -6.49
N ASP A 68 16.27 9.99 -7.33
CA ASP A 68 15.50 11.11 -7.88
C ASP A 68 14.34 10.63 -8.76
N VAL A 69 14.49 9.50 -9.46
CA VAL A 69 13.43 8.91 -10.26
C VAL A 69 12.35 8.31 -9.36
N VAL A 70 12.76 7.57 -8.33
CA VAL A 70 11.84 6.99 -7.33
C VAL A 70 11.03 8.11 -6.65
N ASN A 71 11.68 9.20 -6.23
CA ASN A 71 11.02 10.34 -5.60
C ASN A 71 9.99 10.99 -6.55
N GLN A 72 10.33 11.16 -7.83
CA GLN A 72 9.38 11.72 -8.81
C GLN A 72 8.15 10.83 -9.01
N ILE A 73 8.33 9.51 -9.03
CA ILE A 73 7.21 8.55 -9.11
C ILE A 73 6.33 8.68 -7.88
N GLU A 74 6.92 8.72 -6.68
CA GLU A 74 6.19 8.85 -5.42
C GLU A 74 5.42 10.18 -5.35
N ASP A 75 6.05 11.29 -5.73
CA ASP A 75 5.44 12.62 -5.75
C ASP A 75 4.25 12.67 -6.73
N HIS A 76 4.41 12.08 -7.92
CA HIS A 76 3.32 12.00 -8.89
C HIS A 76 2.15 11.18 -8.35
N TYR A 77 2.41 10.02 -7.76
CA TYR A 77 1.37 9.18 -7.17
C TYR A 77 0.67 9.89 -6.01
N ARG A 78 1.42 10.52 -5.09
CA ARG A 78 0.86 11.29 -3.97
C ARG A 78 0.02 12.47 -4.46
N SER A 79 0.46 13.17 -5.49
CA SER A 79 -0.28 14.28 -6.09
C SER A 79 -1.60 13.79 -6.69
N ASN A 80 -1.57 12.75 -7.53
CA ASN A 80 -2.78 12.19 -8.14
C ASN A 80 -3.74 11.59 -7.10
N PHE A 81 -3.23 10.89 -6.09
CA PHE A 81 -4.05 10.34 -5.02
C PHE A 81 -4.78 11.44 -4.25
N LYS A 82 -4.09 12.56 -3.94
CA LYS A 82 -4.72 13.74 -3.34
C LYS A 82 -5.80 14.34 -4.25
N ILE A 83 -5.54 14.43 -5.56
CA ILE A 83 -6.53 14.91 -6.54
C ILE A 83 -7.75 13.99 -6.55
N TRP A 84 -7.55 12.68 -6.58
CA TRP A 84 -8.64 11.72 -6.64
C TRP A 84 -9.49 11.74 -5.37
N ILE A 85 -8.87 11.86 -4.18
CA ILE A 85 -9.58 12.09 -2.92
C ILE A 85 -10.38 13.40 -2.99
N ALA A 86 -9.78 14.49 -3.48
CA ALA A 86 -10.47 15.77 -3.60
C ALA A 86 -11.67 15.68 -4.54
N GLN A 87 -11.53 14.99 -5.68
CA GLN A 87 -12.61 14.73 -6.62
C GLN A 87 -13.70 13.87 -6.00
N PHE A 88 -13.35 12.76 -5.36
CA PHE A 88 -14.30 11.87 -4.69
C PHE A 88 -15.08 12.60 -3.59
N LEU A 89 -14.39 13.40 -2.78
CA LEU A 89 -15.03 14.24 -1.77
C LEU A 89 -15.98 15.26 -2.40
N ASN A 90 -15.57 15.91 -3.48
CA ASN A 90 -16.41 16.88 -4.17
C ASN A 90 -17.63 16.23 -4.87
N GLU A 91 -17.46 15.07 -5.49
CA GLU A 91 -18.52 14.39 -6.24
C GLU A 91 -19.52 13.68 -5.32
N HIS A 92 -19.06 12.98 -4.27
CA HIS A 92 -19.93 12.22 -3.38
C HIS A 92 -20.37 12.98 -2.14
N PHE A 93 -19.58 13.98 -1.70
CA PHE A 93 -19.86 14.81 -0.53
C PHE A 93 -20.02 16.29 -0.90
N SER A 94 -20.52 16.56 -2.11
CA SER A 94 -20.81 17.92 -2.62
C SER A 94 -21.82 18.68 -1.76
N SER A 95 -22.66 17.96 -1.01
CA SER A 95 -23.57 18.55 -0.03
C SER A 95 -23.00 18.41 1.39
N PRO A 96 -22.89 19.52 2.15
CA PRO A 96 -22.50 19.47 3.56
C PRO A 96 -23.34 18.47 4.38
N TRP A 97 -24.60 18.26 3.97
CA TRP A 97 -25.51 17.33 4.61
C TRP A 97 -25.13 15.86 4.39
N THR A 98 -24.64 15.50 3.21
CA THR A 98 -24.19 14.13 2.92
C THR A 98 -22.95 13.78 3.74
N LEU A 99 -22.03 14.73 3.89
CA LEU A 99 -20.86 14.58 4.74
C LEU A 99 -21.25 14.42 6.22
N ALA A 100 -22.16 15.28 6.71
CA ALA A 100 -22.66 15.19 8.08
C ALA A 100 -23.39 13.86 8.35
N ALA A 101 -24.20 13.37 7.40
CA ALA A 101 -24.89 12.08 7.52
C ALA A 101 -23.91 10.90 7.57
N PHE A 102 -22.88 10.92 6.71
CA PHE A 102 -21.84 9.89 6.72
C PHE A 102 -21.05 9.88 8.04
N LEU A 103 -20.62 11.06 8.50
CA LEU A 103 -19.94 11.20 9.80
C LEU A 103 -20.83 10.76 10.95
N GLY A 104 -22.12 11.08 10.91
CA GLY A 104 -23.12 10.61 11.88
C GLY A 104 -23.24 9.09 11.89
N ALA A 105 -23.31 8.44 10.72
CA ALA A 105 -23.37 6.99 10.61
C ALA A 105 -22.11 6.32 11.19
N VAL A 106 -20.92 6.83 10.85
CA VAL A 106 -19.65 6.35 11.42
C VAL A 106 -19.64 6.50 12.94
N PHE A 107 -20.08 7.64 13.46
CA PHE A 107 -20.16 7.89 14.90
C PHE A 107 -21.10 6.89 15.60
N VAL A 108 -22.27 6.61 15.04
CA VAL A 108 -23.21 5.61 15.56
C VAL A 108 -22.58 4.21 15.57
N ILE A 109 -21.85 3.84 14.53
CA ILE A 109 -21.14 2.54 14.47
C ILE A 109 -20.12 2.45 15.62
N ILE A 110 -19.33 3.50 15.83
CA ILE A 110 -18.35 3.56 16.93
C ILE A 110 -19.04 3.39 18.29
N LEU A 111 -20.13 4.12 18.53
CA LEU A 111 -20.91 4.00 19.76
C LEU A 111 -21.46 2.59 19.95
N THR A 112 -21.93 1.95 18.88
CA THR A 112 -22.47 0.59 18.93
C THR A 112 -21.38 -0.41 19.31
N LEU A 113 -20.18 -0.26 18.76
CA LEU A 113 -19.02 -1.10 19.11
C LEU A 113 -18.62 -0.91 20.57
N LEU A 114 -18.57 0.33 21.06
CA LEU A 114 -18.27 0.62 22.46
C LEU A 114 -19.34 0.03 23.39
N GLN A 115 -20.63 0.22 23.08
CA GLN A 115 -21.72 -0.34 23.84
C GLN A 115 -21.65 -1.87 23.89
N THR A 116 -21.39 -2.52 22.76
CA THR A 116 -21.23 -3.97 22.67
C THR A 116 -20.05 -4.45 23.50
N TRP A 117 -18.91 -3.74 23.43
CA TRP A 117 -17.74 -4.02 24.25
C TRP A 117 -18.06 -3.95 25.74
N TYR A 118 -18.65 -2.85 26.21
CA TYR A 118 -19.03 -2.71 27.61
C TYR A 118 -20.08 -3.74 28.04
N THR A 119 -20.98 -4.17 27.15
CA THR A 119 -21.98 -5.20 27.47
C THR A 119 -21.32 -6.57 27.65
N ILE A 120 -20.34 -6.92 26.81
CA ILE A 120 -19.61 -8.19 26.91
C ILE A 120 -18.69 -8.22 28.14
N TYR A 121 -17.99 -7.11 28.41
CA TYR A 121 -17.03 -7.01 29.51
C TYR A 121 -17.58 -6.29 30.75
N SER A 122 -18.91 -6.22 30.88
CA SER A 122 -19.54 -5.55 32.01
C SER A 122 -19.20 -6.35 33.29
N PRO A 123 -18.73 -5.69 34.36
CA PRO A 123 -18.57 -6.36 35.64
C PRO A 123 -19.94 -6.89 36.11
N PRO A 124 -19.95 -8.03 36.82
CA PRO A 124 -21.19 -8.63 37.31
C PRO A 124 -21.98 -7.61 38.13
N GLY A 125 -23.27 -7.50 37.82
CA GLY A 125 -24.17 -6.60 38.52
C GLY A 125 -24.47 -7.11 39.94
N PRO A 126 -25.04 -6.26 40.81
CA PRO A 126 -25.47 -6.68 42.16
C PRO A 126 -26.42 -7.89 42.17
N CYS A 127 -27.10 -8.14 41.04
CA CYS A 127 -28.01 -9.28 40.85
C CYS A 127 -27.28 -10.59 40.51
N ASP A 128 -26.05 -10.54 39.97
CA ASP A 128 -25.29 -11.74 39.60
C ASP A 128 -24.71 -12.45 40.82
N ASP A 129 -24.39 -11.68 41.89
CA ASP A 129 -23.93 -12.23 43.17
C ASP A 129 -25.02 -13.03 43.91
N PHE A 130 -26.30 -12.65 43.75
CA PHE A 130 -27.42 -13.38 44.34
C PHE A 130 -27.61 -14.79 43.75
N CYS A 131 -27.17 -15.02 42.51
CA CYS A 131 -27.23 -16.33 41.87
C CYS A 131 -26.14 -17.29 42.39
N HIS A 132 -25.00 -16.76 42.85
CA HIS A 132 -23.92 -17.58 43.42
C HIS A 132 -24.12 -17.93 44.89
N GLN A 133 -24.89 -17.14 45.65
CA GLN A 133 -25.08 -17.35 47.09
C GLN A 133 -26.16 -18.40 47.44
N LYS A 134 -26.85 -18.96 46.44
CA LYS A 134 -28.00 -19.87 46.63
C LYS A 134 -27.68 -21.36 46.41
N ASN A 135 -26.41 -21.76 46.39
CA ASN A 135 -25.98 -23.16 46.26
C ASN A 135 -25.15 -23.60 47.47
#